data_AF-A0A353U295-F1
#
_entry.id   AF-A0A353U295-F1
#
_cell.length_a   1.000
_cell.length_b   1.000
_cell.length_c   1.000
_cell.angle_alpha   90.00
_cell.angle_beta   90.00
_cell.angle_gamma   90.00
#
_symmetry.space_group_name_H-M   'P 1'
#
loop_
_entity.id
_entity.type
_entity.pdbx_description
1 polymer ?
#
loop_
_entity_poly.entity_id
_entity_poly.type
_entity_poly.pdbx_seq_one_letter_code
_entity_poly.pdbx_strand_id
1 'polypeptide(L)'
;VGLEFDNPKQIEKIIYLPGNDDNCIRDGELYELFYWDKMWISLGKQTGSSETYRLKYENVPVGALYLLRNHTKGVEERIFTYENGKQVWW
;
A
#
# COMPACT_ATOMS: atom_id res chain seq x y z
N VAL A 1 -3.77 18.64 18.16
CA VAL A 1 -4.74 18.65 17.04
C VAL A 1 -6.10 18.30 17.59
N GLY A 2 -7.12 19.11 17.32
CA GLY A 2 -8.52 18.86 17.71
C GLY A 2 -9.43 19.16 16.52
N LEU A 3 -10.52 18.41 16.40
CA LEU A 3 -11.54 18.60 15.37
C LEU A 3 -12.78 19.19 16.07
N GLU A 4 -13.16 20.41 15.72
CA GLU A 4 -14.37 21.05 16.25
C GLU A 4 -15.50 20.91 15.24
N PHE A 5 -16.66 20.46 15.71
CA PHE A 5 -17.88 20.36 14.91
C PHE A 5 -18.86 21.41 15.42
N ASP A 6 -19.52 22.12 14.50
CA ASP A 6 -20.50 23.18 14.84
C ASP A 6 -21.68 22.66 15.67
N ASN A 7 -21.93 21.34 15.64
CA ASN A 7 -22.97 20.64 16.40
C ASN A 7 -22.52 19.20 16.71
N PRO A 8 -23.11 18.51 17.70
CA PRO A 8 -22.80 17.11 17.99
C PRO A 8 -22.97 16.21 16.76
N LYS A 9 -21.92 15.47 16.38
CA LYS A 9 -21.93 14.49 15.28
C LYS A 9 -21.52 13.12 15.79
N GLN A 10 -22.16 12.07 15.29
CA GLN A 10 -21.70 10.70 15.48
C GLN A 10 -20.48 10.47 14.58
N ILE A 11 -19.33 10.18 15.18
CA ILE A 11 -18.12 9.85 14.43
C ILE A 11 -18.14 8.35 14.14
N GLU A 12 -18.25 7.98 12.87
CA GLU A 12 -18.22 6.58 12.44
C GLU A 12 -16.79 6.03 12.39
N LYS A 13 -15.80 6.87 12.04
CA LYS A 13 -14.40 6.46 11.88
C LYS A 13 -13.46 7.64 12.08
N ILE A 14 -12.36 7.40 12.78
CA ILE A 14 -11.19 8.30 12.85
C ILE A 14 -10.04 7.58 12.17
N ILE A 15 -9.38 8.23 11.20
CA ILE A 15 -8.20 7.70 10.51
C ILE A 15 -7.03 8.61 10.87
N TYR A 16 -6.01 8.05 11.51
CA TYR A 16 -4.76 8.75 11.78
C TYR A 16 -3.75 8.33 10.71
N LEU A 17 -3.22 9.31 9.97
CA LEU A 17 -2.09 9.13 9.08
C LEU A 17 -0.86 9.74 9.78
N PRO A 18 -0.09 8.96 10.57
CA PRO A 18 1.17 9.46 11.09
C PRO A 18 2.04 9.88 9.91
N GLY A 19 2.80 10.97 10.05
CA GLY A 19 3.74 11.42 9.03
C GLY A 19 4.67 10.28 8.65
N ASN A 20 4.39 9.68 7.50
CA ASN A 20 5.14 8.60 6.87
C ASN A 20 5.56 9.14 5.50
N ASP A 21 6.60 8.58 4.91
CA ASP A 21 7.30 9.06 3.69
C ASP A 21 6.47 8.96 2.39
N ASP A 22 5.16 9.15 2.49
CA ASP A 22 4.19 9.13 1.39
C ASP A 22 3.93 7.76 0.74
N ASN A 23 4.29 6.68 1.45
CA ASN A 23 4.17 5.29 0.98
C ASN A 23 2.76 4.67 1.07
N CYS A 24 1.72 5.49 1.19
CA CYS A 24 0.34 5.00 1.20
C CYS A 24 -0.16 4.74 -0.24
N ILE A 25 -1.09 3.79 -0.39
CA ILE A 25 -1.80 3.60 -1.68
C ILE A 25 -2.65 4.83 -1.94
N ARG A 26 -2.42 5.49 -3.08
CA ARG A 26 -3.12 6.70 -3.49
C ARG A 26 -4.07 6.45 -4.66
N ASP A 27 -5.16 7.21 -4.64
CA ASP A 27 -6.16 7.17 -5.69
C ASP A 27 -5.58 7.58 -7.03
N GLY A 28 -5.84 6.77 -8.07
CA GLY A 28 -5.41 7.05 -9.43
C GLY A 28 -3.91 6.82 -9.71
N GLU A 29 -3.10 6.48 -8.71
CA GLU A 29 -1.69 6.16 -8.91
C GLU A 29 -1.51 4.69 -9.36
N LEU A 30 -0.53 4.46 -10.23
CA LEU A 30 -0.29 3.15 -10.83
C LEU A 30 0.82 2.41 -10.07
N TYR A 31 0.48 1.27 -9.51
CA TYR A 31 1.40 0.41 -8.78
C TYR A 31 1.66 -0.87 -9.53
N GLU A 32 2.85 -1.44 -9.39
CA GLU A 32 3.22 -2.76 -9.91
C GLU A 32 3.88 -3.56 -8.80
N LEU A 33 3.36 -4.75 -8.53
CA LEU A 33 3.94 -5.66 -7.55
C LEU A 33 4.90 -6.62 -8.24
N PHE A 34 6.10 -6.78 -7.67
CA PHE A 34 7.07 -7.77 -8.09
C PHE A 34 7.30 -8.77 -6.96
N TYR A 35 7.64 -10.01 -7.33
CA TYR A 35 8.24 -10.99 -6.42
C TYR A 35 9.62 -11.40 -6.92
N TRP A 36 10.46 -11.84 -6.01
CA TRP A 36 11.79 -12.35 -6.32
C TRP A 36 11.77 -13.87 -6.53
N ASP A 37 12.14 -14.30 -7.73
CA ASP A 37 12.52 -15.69 -8.03
C ASP A 37 13.71 -15.68 -8.98
N LYS A 38 14.93 -15.64 -8.43
CA LYS A 38 16.22 -15.43 -9.12
C LYS A 38 16.33 -14.13 -9.93
N MET A 39 15.22 -13.43 -10.12
CA MET A 39 15.04 -12.12 -10.73
C MET A 39 13.72 -11.52 -10.21
N TRP A 40 13.53 -10.22 -10.41
CA TRP A 40 12.25 -9.57 -10.14
C TRP A 40 11.25 -9.93 -11.24
N ILE A 41 10.15 -10.59 -10.87
CA ILE A 41 9.07 -10.97 -11.76
C ILE A 41 7.83 -10.16 -11.41
N SER A 42 7.24 -9.51 -12.41
CA SER A 42 6.01 -8.71 -12.23
C SER A 42 4.78 -9.61 -12.04
N LEU A 43 3.92 -9.22 -11.10
CA LEU A 43 2.58 -9.78 -10.87
C LEU A 43 1.48 -8.91 -11.52
N GLY A 44 1.88 -7.92 -12.31
CA GLY A 44 0.98 -6.99 -12.99
C GLY A 44 0.81 -5.67 -12.26
N LYS A 45 0.01 -4.81 -12.88
CA LYS A 45 -0.21 -3.43 -12.46
C LYS A 45 -1.61 -3.25 -11.88
N GLN A 46 -1.73 -2.40 -10.88
CA GLN A 46 -3.00 -2.02 -10.27
C GLN A 46 -3.06 -0.54 -9.99
N THR A 47 -4.24 0.05 -10.20
CA THR A 47 -4.50 1.45 -9.86
C THR A 47 -4.98 1.53 -8.41
N GLY A 48 -4.35 2.40 -7.62
CA GLY A 48 -4.78 2.65 -6.25
C GLY A 48 -6.17 3.30 -6.21
N SER A 49 -6.93 2.96 -5.17
CA SER A 49 -8.28 3.45 -4.93
C SER A 49 -8.38 4.08 -3.55
N SER A 50 -8.93 5.30 -3.48
CA SER A 50 -9.27 6.02 -2.25
C SER A 50 -10.38 5.38 -1.43
N GLU A 51 -11.18 4.49 -2.02
CA GLU A 51 -12.27 3.83 -1.28
C GLU A 51 -11.73 2.73 -0.37
N THR A 52 -10.74 1.97 -0.86
CA THR A 52 -10.23 0.79 -0.16
C THR A 52 -8.83 0.96 0.39
N TYR A 53 -8.03 1.86 -0.19
CA TYR A 53 -6.60 2.02 0.08
C TYR A 53 -5.83 0.68 0.01
N ARG A 54 -6.29 -0.25 -0.83
CA ARG A 54 -5.76 -1.61 -0.96
C ARG A 54 -5.54 -1.95 -2.43
N LEU A 55 -4.46 -2.68 -2.69
CA LEU A 55 -4.20 -3.32 -3.99
C LEU A 55 -4.45 -4.82 -3.86
N LYS A 56 -5.04 -5.43 -4.89
CA LYS A 56 -5.28 -6.88 -4.94
C LYS A 56 -4.47 -7.49 -6.07
N TYR A 57 -3.66 -8.49 -5.74
CA TYR A 57 -2.90 -9.29 -6.69
C TYR A 57 -3.28 -10.75 -6.49
N GLU A 58 -3.45 -11.48 -7.58
CA GLU A 58 -3.80 -12.90 -7.57
C GLU A 58 -2.58 -13.76 -7.88
N ASN A 59 -2.61 -15.04 -7.47
CA ASN A 59 -1.54 -16.02 -7.74
C ASN A 59 -0.15 -15.58 -7.22
N VAL A 60 -0.11 -14.91 -6.07
CA VAL A 60 1.11 -14.40 -5.45
C VAL A 60 1.88 -15.54 -4.75
N PRO A 61 3.16 -15.79 -5.06
CA PRO A 61 3.93 -16.89 -4.47
C PRO A 61 4.24 -16.69 -2.98
N VAL A 62 3.87 -17.64 -2.12
CA VAL A 62 4.12 -17.54 -0.66
C VAL A 62 5.62 -17.64 -0.34
N GLY A 63 6.08 -16.85 0.63
CA GLY A 63 7.46 -16.91 1.13
C GLY A 63 8.51 -16.25 0.23
N ALA A 64 8.09 -15.47 -0.76
CA ALA A 64 8.98 -14.66 -1.60
C ALA A 64 9.27 -13.28 -0.99
N LEU A 65 10.35 -12.65 -1.46
CA LEU A 65 10.55 -11.21 -1.30
C LEU A 65 9.70 -10.47 -2.33
N TYR A 66 9.10 -9.37 -1.90
CA TYR A 66 8.25 -8.54 -2.73
C TYR A 66 8.79 -7.12 -2.82
N LEU A 67 8.45 -6.46 -3.92
CA LEU A 67 8.75 -5.07 -4.17
C LEU A 67 7.50 -4.42 -4.78
N LEU A 68 6.99 -3.38 -4.15
CA LEU A 68 5.89 -2.60 -4.70
C LEU A 68 6.46 -1.32 -5.31
N ARG A 69 6.26 -1.15 -6.61
CA ARG A 69 6.74 0.00 -7.37
C ARG A 69 5.60 0.94 -7.70
N ASN A 70 5.73 2.23 -7.37
CA ASN A 70 4.81 3.27 -7.80
C ASN A 70 5.35 3.95 -9.07
N HIS A 71 4.64 3.79 -10.19
CA HIS A 71 5.04 4.36 -11.48
C HIS A 71 4.68 5.84 -11.65
N THR A 72 3.95 6.44 -10.70
CA THR A 72 3.45 7.82 -10.82
C THR A 72 4.33 8.82 -10.07
N LYS A 73 4.71 8.55 -8.81
CA LYS A 73 5.39 9.56 -7.96
C LYS A 73 6.49 9.06 -7.03
N GLY A 74 6.73 7.75 -6.92
CA GLY A 74 7.63 7.19 -5.90
C GLY A 74 9.04 6.95 -6.41
N VAL A 75 10.05 7.44 -5.67
CA VAL A 75 11.47 7.03 -5.80
C VAL A 75 11.86 6.03 -4.71
N GLU A 76 11.07 5.95 -3.63
CA GLU A 76 11.31 5.02 -2.53
C GLU A 76 10.59 3.70 -2.76
N GLU A 77 11.36 2.67 -3.06
CA GLU A 77 10.90 1.30 -3.20
C GLU A 77 11.58 0.48 -2.11
N ARG A 78 10.79 -0.13 -1.21
CA ARG A 78 11.32 -0.97 -0.13
C ARG A 78 10.84 -2.40 -0.29
N ILE A 79 11.78 -3.33 -0.15
CA ILE A 79 11.46 -4.76 -0.18
C ILE A 79 10.73 -5.18 1.10
N PHE A 80 9.85 -6.17 0.98
CA PHE A 80 9.12 -6.72 2.11
C PHE A 80 8.86 -8.21 1.92
N THR A 81 8.63 -8.92 3.02
CA THR A 81 8.00 -10.24 3.00
C THR A 81 6.53 -10.11 3.42
N TYR A 82 5.73 -11.10 3.01
CA TYR A 82 4.32 -11.18 3.39
C TYR A 82 4.08 -12.48 4.16
N GLU A 83 3.95 -12.35 5.48
CA GLU A 83 3.93 -13.46 6.42
C GLU A 83 2.72 -13.34 7.33
N ASN A 84 1.94 -14.43 7.48
CA ASN A 84 0.75 -14.47 8.34
C ASN A 84 -0.25 -13.33 8.09
N GLY A 85 -0.42 -12.93 6.82
CA GLY A 85 -1.33 -11.84 6.44
C GLY A 85 -0.80 -10.43 6.75
N LYS A 86 0.49 -10.30 7.09
CA LYS A 86 1.13 -9.03 7.43
C LYS A 86 2.35 -8.78 6.55
N GLN A 87 2.55 -7.50 6.23
CA GLN A 87 3.72 -7.03 5.52
C GLN A 87 4.86 -6.74 6.52
N VAL A 88 6.04 -7.32 6.27
CA VAL A 88 7.25 -7.15 7.09
C VAL A 88 8.31 -6.49 6.21
N TRP A 89 8.74 -5.29 6.60
CA TRP A 89 9.68 -4.47 5.82
C TRP A 89 11.14 -4.79 6.17
N TRP A 90 12.02 -4.78 5.17
CA TRP A 90 13.46 -4.98 5.32
C TRP A 90 14.24 -3.77 4.81
#